data_AF-A0A942UKL3-F1
#
_entry.id   AF-A0A942UKL3-F1
#
_cell.length_a   1.000
_cell.length_b   1.000
_cell.length_c   1.000
_cell.angle_alpha   90.00
_cell.angle_beta   90.00
_cell.angle_gamma   90.00
#
_symmetry.space_group_name_H-M   'P 1'
#
loop_
_entity.id
_entity.type
_entity.pdbx_description
1 polymer ?
#
loop_
_entity_poly.entity_id
_entity_poly.type
_entity_poly.pdbx_seq_one_letter_code
_entity_poly.pdbx_strand_id
1 'polypeptide(L)'
;MDLLELYYKKYTHSVRASDYIEWAKHHLYLDVIEIKKLASMKEPFNLFELEEMFSNVMKALQQKPPPKEQCLHYHVKHLHSQLLLPVKNAVSIVKEIYDCTIAHHLFDEQMIWQEISKAIDDFQYRDNDDVYTKDKMNEMIMTHARKTWHTKISKIDFKEFIGQKVTAVESNPNFIIQLVKGAIMIECPWRIRDTDVILFGETDIQSNQREWKTIKELLIGKTIQDVLLFEQCPFLIIQCDNLFLDVFHASQYFDGWTVTDEDDVYMFSMHGGNIA
;
A
#
# COMPACT_ATOMS: atom_id res chain seq x y z
N MET A 1 14.70 6.04 -2.30
CA MET A 1 14.53 4.81 -1.50
C MET A 1 13.66 5.04 -0.28
N ASP A 2 12.71 4.14 -0.02
CA ASP A 2 11.87 4.09 1.19
C ASP A 2 12.65 3.54 2.40
N LEU A 3 12.20 3.86 3.62
CA LEU A 3 12.81 3.37 4.86
C LEU A 3 12.70 1.84 5.00
N LEU A 4 11.54 1.26 4.68
CA LEU A 4 11.29 -0.18 4.77
C LEU A 4 12.18 -0.96 3.80
N GLU A 5 12.40 -0.43 2.59
CA GLU A 5 13.32 -1.00 1.60
C GLU A 5 14.78 -0.95 2.07
N LEU A 6 15.21 0.15 2.68
CA LEU A 6 16.56 0.26 3.26
C LEU A 6 16.78 -0.75 4.39
N TYR A 7 15.79 -0.91 5.28
CA TYR A 7 15.85 -1.91 6.34
C TYR A 7 15.76 -3.35 5.83
N TYR A 8 14.98 -3.62 4.78
CA TYR A 8 14.99 -4.91 4.09
C TYR A 8 16.41 -5.27 3.64
N LYS A 9 17.10 -4.35 2.96
CA LYS A 9 18.49 -4.56 2.52
C LYS A 9 19.44 -4.77 3.69
N LYS A 10 19.24 -4.05 4.80
CA LYS A 10 20.03 -4.21 6.03
C LYS A 10 19.83 -5.60 6.66
N TYR A 11 18.59 -6.07 6.76
CA TYR A 11 18.25 -7.38 7.33
C TYR A 11 18.62 -8.58 6.45
N THR A 12 18.82 -8.36 5.16
CA THR A 12 19.27 -9.36 4.18
C THR A 12 20.75 -9.23 3.84
N HIS A 13 21.48 -8.33 4.51
CA HIS A 13 22.91 -8.06 4.28
C HIS A 13 23.25 -7.67 2.83
N SER A 14 22.30 -7.07 2.11
CA SER A 14 22.47 -6.57 0.73
C SER A 14 22.64 -5.05 0.65
N VAL A 15 22.63 -4.35 1.80
CA VAL A 15 22.76 -2.89 1.87
C VAL A 15 24.13 -2.40 1.43
N ARG A 16 24.14 -1.33 0.65
CA ARG A 16 25.32 -0.62 0.16
C ARG A 16 25.35 0.79 0.75
N ALA A 17 26.55 1.35 0.84
CA ALA A 17 26.77 2.74 1.25
C ALA A 17 25.89 3.74 0.48
N SER A 18 25.74 3.55 -0.83
CA SER A 18 24.89 4.38 -1.69
C SER A 18 23.42 4.38 -1.27
N ASP A 19 22.92 3.28 -0.69
CA ASP A 19 21.51 3.15 -0.30
C ASP A 19 21.15 4.15 0.81
N TYR A 20 22.02 4.35 1.80
CA TYR A 20 21.85 5.33 2.87
C TYR A 20 21.79 6.77 2.35
N ILE A 21 22.66 7.09 1.39
CA ILE A 21 22.74 8.43 0.80
C ILE A 21 21.52 8.69 -0.09
N GLU A 22 21.12 7.68 -0.87
CA GLU A 22 19.92 7.76 -1.70
C GLU A 22 18.68 7.96 -0.81
N TRP A 23 18.54 7.19 0.26
CA TRP A 23 17.47 7.38 1.25
C TRP A 23 17.50 8.81 1.82
N ALA A 24 18.66 9.30 2.28
CA ALA A 24 18.76 10.64 2.87
C ALA A 24 18.39 11.76 1.87
N LYS A 25 18.77 11.63 0.59
CA LYS A 25 18.39 12.57 -0.47
C LYS A 25 16.87 12.63 -0.68
N HIS A 26 16.19 11.48 -0.63
CA HIS A 26 14.73 11.44 -0.76
C HIS A 26 14.01 12.07 0.44
N HIS A 27 14.67 12.18 1.60
CA HIS A 27 14.09 12.67 2.84
C HIS A 27 14.58 14.07 3.25
N LEU A 28 15.19 14.83 2.34
CA LEU A 28 15.67 16.19 2.60
C LEU A 28 14.56 17.16 3.04
N TYR A 29 13.30 16.89 2.66
CA TYR A 29 12.14 17.69 3.03
C TYR A 29 11.83 17.70 4.53
N LEU A 30 12.35 16.73 5.30
CA LEU A 30 12.18 16.68 6.76
C LEU A 30 12.99 17.75 7.51
N ASP A 31 13.87 18.47 6.80
CA ASP A 31 14.68 19.59 7.31
C ASP A 31 15.60 19.27 8.52
N VAL A 32 15.84 17.99 8.80
CA VAL A 32 16.71 17.53 9.89
C VAL A 32 18.20 17.65 9.53
N ILE A 33 19.02 18.19 10.43
CA ILE A 33 20.46 18.44 10.21
C ILE A 33 21.21 17.13 9.91
N GLU A 34 20.90 16.06 10.62
CA GLU A 34 21.51 14.74 10.46
C GLU A 34 21.24 14.17 9.05
N ILE A 35 20.04 14.39 8.49
CA ILE A 35 19.70 13.97 7.13
C ILE A 35 20.53 14.76 6.11
N LYS A 36 20.64 16.08 6.27
CA LYS A 36 21.46 16.93 5.39
C LYS A 36 22.92 16.50 5.39
N LYS A 37 23.46 16.17 6.57
CA LYS A 37 24.83 15.63 6.70
C LYS A 37 24.98 14.34 5.91
N LEU A 38 24.11 13.35 6.14
CA LEU A 38 24.14 12.06 5.45
C LEU A 38 24.00 12.20 3.92
N ALA A 39 23.08 13.05 3.45
CA ALA A 39 22.85 13.31 2.03
C ALA A 39 24.04 14.02 1.35
N SER A 40 24.86 14.76 2.11
CA SER A 40 26.01 15.52 1.62
C SER A 40 27.30 14.70 1.50
N MET A 41 27.30 13.45 1.96
CA MET A 41 28.47 12.57 1.92
C MET A 41 28.96 12.36 0.49
N LYS A 42 30.28 12.40 0.32
CA LYS A 42 30.97 12.23 -0.97
C LYS A 42 31.82 10.97 -0.93
N GLU A 43 32.06 10.41 -2.11
CA GLU A 43 32.94 9.25 -2.26
C GLU A 43 34.39 9.57 -1.86
N PRO A 44 35.15 8.56 -1.38
CA PRO A 44 34.75 7.17 -1.17
C PRO A 44 33.89 6.99 0.09
N PHE A 45 32.89 6.12 0.01
CA PHE A 45 31.99 5.89 1.14
C PHE A 45 32.49 4.81 2.10
N ASN A 46 32.46 5.11 3.40
CA ASN A 46 32.65 4.12 4.45
C ASN A 46 31.28 3.64 4.96
N LEU A 47 30.99 2.34 4.82
CA LEU A 47 29.69 1.78 5.22
C LEU A 47 29.42 1.97 6.72
N PHE A 48 30.41 1.73 7.59
CA PHE A 48 30.25 1.84 9.04
C PHE A 48 29.96 3.27 9.48
N GLU A 49 30.64 4.24 8.87
CA GLU A 49 30.39 5.66 9.12
C GLU A 49 28.96 6.05 8.70
N LEU A 50 28.51 5.62 7.52
CA LEU A 50 27.16 5.89 7.05
C LEU A 50 26.09 5.21 7.90
N GLU A 51 26.35 4.02 8.43
CA GLU A 51 25.45 3.35 9.38
C GLU A 51 25.34 4.12 10.71
N GLU A 52 26.46 4.64 11.22
CA GLU A 52 26.46 5.48 12.42
C GLU A 52 25.70 6.80 12.18
N MET A 53 25.96 7.45 11.05
CA MET A 53 25.23 8.66 10.65
C MET A 53 23.73 8.39 10.52
N PHE A 54 23.34 7.28 9.88
CA PHE A 54 21.95 6.89 9.77
C PHE A 54 21.32 6.57 11.14
N SER A 55 22.05 5.91 12.05
CA SER A 55 21.59 5.69 13.43
C SER A 55 21.32 7.02 14.16
N ASN A 56 22.15 8.03 13.95
CA ASN A 56 21.94 9.36 14.50
C ASN A 56 20.71 10.05 13.90
N VAL A 57 20.46 9.88 12.59
CA VAL A 57 19.20 10.32 11.95
C VAL A 57 17.99 9.67 12.61
N MET A 58 17.98 8.34 12.79
CA MET A 58 16.85 7.63 13.38
C MET A 58 16.57 8.10 14.82
N LYS A 59 17.62 8.37 15.60
CA LYS A 59 17.50 8.96 16.95
C LYS A 59 16.91 10.38 16.91
N ALA A 60 17.37 11.23 15.98
CA ALA A 60 16.86 12.58 15.81
C ALA A 60 15.37 12.59 15.42
N LEU A 61 14.96 11.63 14.58
CA LEU A 61 13.56 11.42 14.19
C LEU A 61 12.73 10.69 15.27
N GLN A 62 13.35 10.22 16.35
CA GLN A 62 12.72 9.36 17.37
C GLN A 62 12.06 8.11 16.79
N GLN A 63 12.55 7.63 15.65
CA GLN A 63 12.00 6.47 14.95
C GLN A 63 12.72 5.20 15.39
N LYS A 64 11.93 4.15 15.65
CA LYS A 64 12.44 2.81 15.93
C LYS A 64 12.66 2.04 14.62
N PRO A 65 13.59 1.08 14.58
CA PRO A 65 13.71 0.16 13.47
C PRO A 65 12.38 -0.57 13.21
N PRO A 66 11.90 -0.62 11.95
CA PRO A 66 10.72 -1.39 11.60
C PRO A 66 10.98 -2.90 11.77
N PRO A 67 9.97 -3.71 12.12
CA PRO A 67 10.11 -5.16 12.17
C PRO A 67 10.59 -5.75 10.83
N LYS A 68 11.42 -6.80 10.90
CA LYS A 68 11.95 -7.48 9.72
C LYS A 68 10.84 -7.99 8.80
N GLU A 69 9.80 -8.59 9.38
CA GLU A 69 8.64 -9.12 8.64
C GLU A 69 7.93 -8.01 7.83
N GLN A 70 7.73 -6.84 8.43
CA GLN A 70 7.15 -5.69 7.73
C GLN A 70 8.01 -5.27 6.52
N CYS A 71 9.34 -5.24 6.67
CA CYS A 71 10.24 -4.89 5.59
C CYS A 71 10.22 -5.92 4.45
N LEU A 72 10.10 -7.21 4.80
CA LEU A 72 10.00 -8.30 3.81
C LEU A 72 8.72 -8.21 3.00
N HIS A 73 7.56 -8.05 3.64
CA HIS A 73 6.29 -7.88 2.94
C HIS A 73 6.28 -6.61 2.08
N TYR A 74 6.87 -5.51 2.57
CA TYR A 74 7.02 -4.28 1.80
C TYR A 74 7.83 -4.53 0.52
N HIS A 75 8.98 -5.20 0.63
CA HIS A 75 9.84 -5.48 -0.52
C HIS A 75 9.13 -6.36 -1.57
N VAL A 76 8.45 -7.44 -1.13
CA VAL A 76 7.65 -8.29 -2.04
C VAL A 76 6.53 -7.50 -2.70
N LYS A 77 5.81 -6.66 -1.94
CA LYS A 77 4.77 -5.76 -2.48
C LYS A 77 5.35 -4.78 -3.50
N HIS A 78 6.52 -4.21 -3.23
CA HIS A 78 7.20 -3.29 -4.12
C HIS A 78 7.57 -3.98 -5.45
N LEU A 79 8.15 -5.18 -5.41
CA LEU A 79 8.45 -5.97 -6.61
C LEU A 79 7.18 -6.34 -7.39
N HIS A 80 6.11 -6.78 -6.70
CA HIS A 80 4.81 -7.07 -7.33
C HIS A 80 4.25 -5.81 -8.03
N SER A 81 4.35 -4.63 -7.41
CA SER A 81 3.87 -3.37 -8.00
C SER A 81 4.55 -3.04 -9.34
N GLN A 82 5.83 -3.39 -9.50
CA GLN A 82 6.57 -3.16 -10.75
C GLN A 82 6.08 -4.04 -11.90
N LEU A 83 5.44 -5.18 -11.59
CA LEU A 83 4.88 -6.11 -12.57
C LEU A 83 3.48 -5.70 -13.07
N LEU A 84 2.89 -4.63 -12.52
CA LEU A 84 1.58 -4.13 -12.96
C LEU A 84 1.65 -3.45 -14.33
N LEU A 85 2.84 -2.97 -14.71
CA LEU A 85 3.12 -2.31 -15.98
C LEU A 85 4.15 -3.10 -16.81
N PRO A 86 4.20 -2.89 -18.14
CA PRO A 86 5.19 -3.54 -18.99
C PRO A 86 6.63 -3.25 -18.54
N VAL A 87 7.35 -4.31 -18.17
CA VAL A 87 8.70 -4.22 -17.62
C VAL A 87 9.63 -5.25 -18.27
N LYS A 88 10.83 -4.82 -18.69
CA LYS A 88 11.75 -5.65 -19.48
C LYS A 88 12.35 -6.82 -18.68
N ASN A 89 12.47 -6.67 -17.37
CA ASN A 89 13.05 -7.63 -16.43
C ASN A 89 12.01 -8.37 -15.59
N ALA A 90 10.77 -8.52 -16.09
CA ALA A 90 9.67 -9.19 -15.37
C ALA A 90 10.06 -10.57 -14.80
N VAL A 91 10.74 -11.39 -15.60
CA VAL A 91 11.23 -12.72 -15.17
C VAL A 91 12.18 -12.62 -13.97
N SER A 92 13.09 -11.64 -13.98
CA SER A 92 14.03 -11.44 -12.87
C SER A 92 13.31 -11.02 -11.59
N ILE A 93 12.31 -10.14 -11.73
CA ILE A 93 11.50 -9.66 -10.60
C ILE A 93 10.71 -10.83 -9.98
N VAL A 94 10.09 -11.69 -10.80
CA VAL A 94 9.36 -12.87 -10.28
C VAL A 94 10.28 -13.83 -9.56
N LYS A 95 11.48 -14.08 -10.10
CA LYS A 95 12.49 -14.91 -9.42
C LYS A 95 12.87 -14.34 -8.06
N GLU A 96 13.13 -13.03 -8.01
CA GLU A 96 13.45 -12.34 -6.75
C GLU A 96 12.31 -12.42 -5.74
N ILE A 97 11.05 -12.23 -6.17
CA ILE A 97 9.86 -12.45 -5.32
C ILE A 97 9.88 -13.89 -4.79
N TYR A 98 9.99 -14.88 -5.67
CA TYR A 98 9.89 -16.28 -5.28
C TYR A 98 11.02 -16.71 -4.34
N ASP A 99 12.26 -16.35 -4.65
CA ASP A 99 13.44 -16.61 -3.81
C ASP A 99 13.30 -15.96 -2.43
N CYS A 100 12.84 -14.71 -2.38
CA CYS A 100 12.58 -13.98 -1.14
C CYS A 100 11.51 -14.70 -0.30
N THR A 101 10.40 -15.12 -0.91
CA THR A 101 9.31 -15.81 -0.19
C THR A 101 9.74 -17.15 0.38
N ILE A 102 10.59 -17.92 -0.34
CA ILE A 102 11.15 -19.18 0.16
C ILE A 102 12.14 -18.92 1.29
N ALA A 103 13.11 -18.01 1.09
CA ALA A 103 14.17 -17.72 2.05
C ALA A 103 13.64 -17.20 3.39
N HIS A 104 12.44 -16.62 3.39
CA HIS A 104 11.83 -15.99 4.55
C HIS A 104 10.50 -16.62 5.00
N HIS A 105 10.16 -17.80 4.47
CA HIS A 105 8.97 -18.58 4.86
C HIS A 105 7.65 -17.81 4.72
N LEU A 106 7.53 -17.00 3.67
CA LEU A 106 6.31 -16.26 3.32
C LEU A 106 5.39 -17.13 2.46
N PHE A 107 4.78 -18.14 3.07
CA PHE A 107 4.06 -19.20 2.34
C PHE A 107 2.87 -18.69 1.52
N ASP A 108 2.10 -17.73 2.05
CA ASP A 108 0.94 -17.17 1.36
C ASP A 108 1.39 -16.46 0.06
N GLU A 109 2.43 -15.64 0.14
CA GLU A 109 3.03 -14.98 -1.03
C GLU A 109 3.69 -15.98 -1.97
N GLN A 110 4.35 -17.02 -1.46
CA GLN A 110 4.96 -18.07 -2.28
C GLN A 110 3.91 -18.78 -3.15
N MET A 111 2.78 -19.16 -2.56
CA MET A 111 1.68 -19.83 -3.26
C MET A 111 1.11 -18.98 -4.39
N ILE A 112 1.09 -17.66 -4.23
CA ILE A 112 0.65 -16.73 -5.28
C ILE A 112 1.56 -16.85 -6.51
N TRP A 113 2.87 -16.99 -6.35
CA TRP A 113 3.83 -16.93 -7.46
C TRP A 113 4.32 -18.28 -7.98
N GLN A 114 3.97 -19.38 -7.31
CA GLN A 114 4.48 -20.73 -7.61
C GLN A 114 4.28 -21.17 -9.07
N GLU A 115 3.07 -21.03 -9.62
CA GLU A 115 2.78 -21.48 -10.99
C GLU A 115 3.53 -20.65 -12.04
N ILE A 116 3.70 -19.35 -11.81
CA ILE A 116 4.49 -18.48 -12.70
C ILE A 116 5.97 -18.83 -12.62
N SER A 117 6.48 -19.08 -11.41
CA SER A 117 7.87 -19.50 -11.20
C SER A 117 8.16 -20.81 -11.96
N LYS A 118 7.27 -21.79 -11.84
CA LYS A 118 7.37 -23.06 -12.59
C LYS A 118 7.38 -22.86 -14.10
N ALA A 119 6.49 -22.00 -14.62
CA ALA A 119 6.45 -21.71 -16.05
C ALA A 119 7.71 -20.97 -16.54
N ILE A 120 8.31 -20.11 -15.71
CA ILE A 120 9.61 -19.49 -15.98
C ILE A 120 10.72 -20.54 -16.07
N ASP A 121 10.75 -21.49 -15.14
CA ASP A 121 11.75 -22.56 -15.15
C ASP A 121 11.61 -23.45 -16.39
N ASP A 122 10.39 -23.79 -16.79
CA ASP A 122 10.13 -24.57 -18.01
C ASP A 122 10.56 -23.80 -19.27
N PHE A 123 10.34 -22.48 -19.32
CA PHE A 123 10.82 -21.63 -20.41
C PHE A 123 12.36 -21.51 -20.48
N GLN A 124 13.05 -21.54 -19.34
CA GLN A 124 14.50 -21.30 -19.29
C GLN A 124 15.36 -22.57 -19.37
N TYR A 125 14.86 -23.68 -18.83
CA TYR A 125 15.68 -24.86 -18.57
C TYR A 125 15.13 -26.16 -19.20
N ARG A 126 13.87 -26.18 -19.65
CA ARG A 126 13.33 -27.30 -20.44
C ARG A 126 13.34 -26.97 -21.93
N ASP A 127 13.10 -27.98 -22.78
CA ASP A 127 13.03 -27.85 -24.25
C ASP A 127 11.90 -26.93 -24.76
N ASN A 128 11.24 -26.20 -23.86
CA ASN A 128 10.13 -25.30 -24.14
C ASN A 128 8.99 -26.02 -24.88
N ASP A 129 8.59 -27.19 -24.39
CA ASP A 129 7.51 -28.01 -24.96
C ASP A 129 6.20 -27.21 -25.17
N ASP A 130 5.98 -26.17 -24.36
CA ASP A 130 4.82 -25.25 -24.40
C ASP A 130 5.00 -24.01 -25.31
N VAL A 131 6.15 -23.89 -25.98
CA VAL A 131 6.51 -22.79 -26.91
C VAL A 131 6.26 -21.40 -26.30
N TYR A 132 6.74 -21.18 -25.07
CA TYR A 132 6.74 -19.84 -24.48
C TYR A 132 7.71 -18.94 -25.24
N THR A 133 7.20 -17.83 -25.78
CA THR A 133 8.05 -16.71 -26.21
C THR A 133 8.28 -15.78 -25.02
N LYS A 134 9.31 -14.94 -25.10
CA LYS A 134 9.56 -13.90 -24.08
C LYS A 134 8.35 -12.98 -23.90
N ASP A 135 7.64 -12.66 -24.99
CA ASP A 135 6.48 -11.78 -24.94
C ASP A 135 5.29 -12.47 -24.26
N LYS A 136 5.02 -13.74 -24.60
CA LYS A 136 3.99 -14.55 -23.93
C LYS A 136 4.27 -14.72 -22.44
N MET A 137 5.54 -14.91 -22.07
CA MET A 137 5.96 -14.98 -20.66
C MET A 137 5.70 -13.66 -19.93
N ASN A 138 6.07 -12.52 -20.52
CA ASN A 138 5.81 -11.21 -19.92
C ASN A 138 4.30 -10.93 -19.78
N GLU A 139 3.51 -11.28 -20.79
CA GLU A 139 2.05 -11.14 -20.76
C GLU A 139 1.42 -11.97 -19.63
N MET A 140 1.86 -13.22 -19.48
CA MET A 140 1.39 -14.11 -18.42
C MET A 140 1.75 -13.57 -17.03
N ILE A 141 3.00 -13.12 -16.82
CA ILE A 141 3.44 -12.50 -15.57
C ILE A 141 2.58 -11.27 -15.24
N MET A 142 2.41 -10.35 -16.18
CA MET A 142 1.62 -9.13 -15.94
C MET A 142 0.15 -9.43 -15.67
N THR A 143 -0.44 -10.37 -16.42
CA THR A 143 -1.84 -10.78 -16.25
C THR A 143 -2.04 -11.37 -14.86
N HIS A 144 -1.13 -12.24 -14.43
CA HIS A 144 -1.14 -12.82 -13.10
C HIS A 144 -0.97 -11.75 -12.02
N ALA A 145 0.03 -10.87 -12.16
CA ALA A 145 0.30 -9.78 -11.22
C ALA A 145 -0.93 -8.89 -11.00
N ARG A 146 -1.61 -8.49 -12.09
CA ARG A 146 -2.83 -7.66 -12.02
C ARG A 146 -3.99 -8.38 -11.37
N LYS A 147 -4.17 -9.67 -11.70
CA LYS A 147 -5.22 -10.52 -11.13
C LYS A 147 -5.07 -10.66 -9.61
N THR A 148 -3.84 -10.75 -9.12
CA THR A 148 -3.55 -11.01 -7.69
C THR A 148 -3.31 -9.75 -6.87
N TRP A 149 -3.14 -8.59 -7.50
CA TRP A 149 -2.83 -7.32 -6.80
C TRP A 149 -3.89 -6.85 -5.79
N HIS A 150 -5.12 -7.33 -5.90
CA HIS A 150 -6.25 -6.92 -5.07
C HIS A 150 -6.85 -8.08 -4.29
N THR A 151 -6.10 -9.17 -4.07
CA THR A 151 -6.63 -10.37 -3.39
C THR A 151 -6.26 -10.44 -1.92
N LYS A 152 -5.24 -9.69 -1.47
CA LYS A 152 -4.81 -9.71 -0.07
C LYS A 152 -5.65 -8.75 0.78
N ILE A 153 -6.61 -9.32 1.50
CA ILE A 153 -7.39 -8.63 2.53
C ILE A 153 -6.51 -8.48 3.78
N SER A 154 -6.60 -7.31 4.41
CA SER A 154 -5.87 -7.00 5.63
C SER A 154 -6.36 -7.79 6.82
N LYS A 155 -5.45 -8.08 7.75
CA LYS A 155 -5.79 -8.71 9.03
C LYS A 155 -6.34 -7.72 10.06
N ILE A 156 -6.41 -6.44 9.73
CA ILE A 156 -6.98 -5.42 10.61
C ILE A 156 -8.47 -5.72 10.84
N ASP A 157 -8.87 -5.64 12.10
CA ASP A 157 -10.22 -5.91 12.55
C ASP A 157 -11.02 -4.61 12.70
N PHE A 158 -12.17 -4.52 12.03
CA PHE A 158 -13.06 -3.36 12.04
C PHE A 158 -14.31 -3.57 12.89
N LYS A 159 -14.33 -4.58 13.77
CA LYS A 159 -15.49 -4.94 14.60
C LYS A 159 -16.14 -3.77 15.33
N GLU A 160 -15.36 -2.81 15.83
CA GLU A 160 -15.90 -1.64 16.55
C GLU A 160 -16.80 -0.74 15.67
N PHE A 161 -16.67 -0.83 14.34
CA PHE A 161 -17.52 -0.10 13.38
C PHE A 161 -18.75 -0.89 12.96
N ILE A 162 -18.71 -2.21 13.06
CA ILE A 162 -19.80 -3.07 12.61
C ILE A 162 -21.02 -2.89 13.51
N GLY A 163 -22.18 -2.64 12.89
CA GLY A 163 -23.44 -2.35 13.57
C GLY A 163 -23.65 -0.87 13.93
N GLN A 164 -22.66 -0.01 13.71
CA GLN A 164 -22.84 1.43 13.91
C GLN A 164 -23.74 2.03 12.82
N LYS A 165 -24.54 3.03 13.20
CA LYS A 165 -25.38 3.78 12.25
C LYS A 165 -24.71 5.08 11.84
N VAL A 166 -24.87 5.44 10.58
CA VAL A 166 -24.50 6.76 10.07
C VAL A 166 -25.50 7.79 10.59
N THR A 167 -25.02 8.77 11.36
CA THR A 167 -25.84 9.81 12.00
C THR A 167 -25.86 11.10 11.18
N ALA A 168 -24.75 11.43 10.52
CA ALA A 168 -24.64 12.59 9.66
C ALA A 168 -23.58 12.38 8.58
N VAL A 169 -23.67 13.20 7.53
CA VAL A 169 -22.64 13.30 6.49
C VAL A 169 -22.31 14.78 6.28
N GLU A 170 -21.02 15.08 6.31
CA GLU A 170 -20.47 16.41 6.16
C GLU A 170 -19.50 16.47 4.97
N SER A 171 -19.36 17.67 4.42
CA SER A 171 -18.63 17.90 3.18
C SER A 171 -18.10 19.32 3.11
N ASN A 172 -17.17 19.67 4.01
CA ASN A 172 -16.28 20.83 3.87
C ASN A 172 -15.28 20.88 5.04
N PRO A 173 -13.95 20.83 4.82
CA PRO A 173 -13.24 20.59 3.56
C PRO A 173 -13.24 19.12 3.12
N ASN A 174 -13.48 18.18 4.04
CA ASN A 174 -13.34 16.74 3.81
C ASN A 174 -14.71 16.05 3.76
N PHE A 175 -14.76 14.86 3.15
CA PHE A 175 -15.94 14.00 3.21
C PHE A 175 -15.93 13.24 4.53
N ILE A 176 -16.87 13.54 5.43
CA ILE A 176 -16.93 12.95 6.76
C ILE A 176 -18.26 12.23 6.95
N ILE A 177 -18.19 10.98 7.42
CA ILE A 177 -19.34 10.16 7.81
C ILE A 177 -19.32 10.04 9.33
N GLN A 178 -20.28 10.69 9.97
CA GLN A 178 -20.45 10.62 11.42
C GLN A 178 -21.19 9.34 11.77
N LEU A 179 -20.67 8.61 12.74
CA LEU A 179 -21.27 7.38 13.25
C LEU A 179 -21.98 7.66 14.58
N VAL A 180 -22.50 6.60 15.22
CA VAL A 180 -23.00 6.70 16.60
C VAL A 180 -21.84 6.97 17.54
N LYS A 181 -20.68 6.35 17.27
CA LYS A 181 -19.43 6.52 17.99
C LYS A 181 -18.29 6.83 17.01
N GLY A 182 -17.80 8.07 17.07
CA GLY A 182 -16.73 8.55 16.21
C GLY A 182 -17.15 8.83 14.76
N ALA A 183 -16.16 8.82 13.85
CA ALA A 183 -16.36 9.24 12.46
C ALA A 183 -15.38 8.57 11.49
N ILE A 184 -15.75 8.55 10.22
CA ILE A 184 -14.90 8.18 9.10
C ILE A 184 -14.63 9.45 8.29
N MET A 185 -13.37 9.88 8.25
CA MET A 185 -12.92 11.02 7.45
C MET A 185 -12.23 10.51 6.19
N ILE A 186 -12.62 11.03 5.03
CA ILE A 186 -12.14 10.60 3.73
C ILE A 186 -11.58 11.82 2.99
N GLU A 187 -10.29 11.76 2.71
CA GLU A 187 -9.53 12.75 1.91
C GLU A 187 -9.08 12.17 0.57
N CYS A 188 -9.27 10.86 0.39
CA CYS A 188 -9.00 10.10 -0.81
C CYS A 188 -10.16 10.17 -1.82
N PRO A 189 -9.90 9.89 -3.11
CA PRO A 189 -10.96 9.61 -4.07
C PRO A 189 -11.88 8.49 -3.62
N TRP A 190 -13.18 8.66 -3.85
CA TRP A 190 -14.19 7.73 -3.39
C TRP A 190 -15.32 7.57 -4.41
N ARG A 191 -16.05 6.46 -4.31
CA ARG A 191 -17.32 6.25 -4.99
C ARG A 191 -18.32 5.50 -4.11
N ILE A 192 -19.60 5.77 -4.31
CA ILE A 192 -20.72 5.05 -3.73
C ILE A 192 -21.38 4.24 -4.83
N ARG A 193 -21.59 2.95 -4.55
CA ARG A 193 -22.25 2.00 -5.46
C ARG A 193 -23.21 1.10 -4.69
N ASP A 194 -24.10 0.44 -5.40
CA ASP A 194 -24.73 -0.79 -4.90
C ASP A 194 -23.99 -2.02 -5.46
N THR A 195 -24.66 -3.16 -5.51
CA THR A 195 -24.10 -4.40 -6.06
C THR A 195 -23.86 -4.35 -7.57
N ASP A 196 -24.59 -3.51 -8.30
CA ASP A 196 -24.71 -3.58 -9.75
C ASP A 196 -24.21 -2.31 -10.45
N VAL A 197 -24.36 -1.15 -9.81
CA VAL A 197 -24.09 0.16 -10.43
C VAL A 197 -23.35 1.13 -9.52
N ILE A 198 -22.50 1.96 -10.14
CA ILE A 198 -21.93 3.14 -9.48
C ILE A 198 -23.01 4.24 -9.46
N LEU A 199 -23.33 4.72 -8.26
CA LEU A 199 -24.34 5.75 -8.06
C LEU A 199 -23.72 7.15 -8.13
N PHE A 200 -22.58 7.33 -7.44
CA PHE A 200 -21.85 8.59 -7.35
C PHE A 200 -20.35 8.35 -7.23
N GLY A 201 -19.54 9.14 -7.92
CA GLY A 201 -18.13 9.33 -7.61
C GLY A 201 -17.85 10.75 -7.09
N GLU A 202 -16.67 10.95 -6.50
CA GLU A 202 -16.19 12.28 -6.10
C GLU A 202 -16.29 13.31 -7.24
N THR A 203 -15.87 12.92 -8.46
CA THR A 203 -15.90 13.80 -9.64
C THR A 203 -17.33 14.22 -10.01
N ASP A 204 -18.34 13.38 -9.76
CA ASP A 204 -19.75 13.74 -10.01
C ASP A 204 -20.23 14.86 -9.10
N ILE A 205 -19.67 14.96 -7.89
CA ILE A 205 -20.01 16.01 -6.94
C ILE A 205 -19.23 17.29 -7.24
N GLN A 206 -17.93 17.18 -7.47
CA GLN A 206 -17.06 18.34 -7.72
C GLN A 206 -17.32 19.01 -9.07
N SER A 207 -17.51 18.20 -10.13
CA SER A 207 -17.58 18.73 -11.51
C SER A 207 -19.00 18.90 -12.02
N ASN A 208 -19.95 18.05 -11.60
CA ASN A 208 -21.32 18.07 -12.12
C ASN A 208 -22.32 18.80 -11.22
N GLN A 209 -21.83 19.53 -10.20
CA GLN A 209 -22.64 20.29 -9.23
C GLN A 209 -23.78 19.47 -8.61
N ARG A 210 -23.64 18.14 -8.52
CA ARG A 210 -24.63 17.30 -7.85
C ARG A 210 -24.63 17.62 -6.37
N GLU A 211 -25.83 17.71 -5.79
CA GLU A 211 -25.97 18.16 -4.41
C GLU A 211 -25.59 17.04 -3.42
N TRP A 212 -24.68 17.37 -2.50
CA TRP A 212 -24.38 16.60 -1.29
C TRP A 212 -25.62 16.18 -0.49
N LYS A 213 -26.74 16.89 -0.67
CA LYS A 213 -28.05 16.51 -0.15
C LYS A 213 -28.43 15.06 -0.52
N THR A 214 -28.16 14.64 -1.75
CA THR A 214 -28.48 13.29 -2.22
C THR A 214 -27.63 12.23 -1.50
N ILE A 215 -26.35 12.52 -1.28
CA ILE A 215 -25.45 11.62 -0.53
C ILE A 215 -25.89 11.48 0.91
N LYS A 216 -26.28 12.61 1.55
CA LYS A 216 -26.83 12.61 2.91
C LYS A 216 -28.06 11.72 3.02
N GLU A 217 -29.00 11.87 2.09
CA GLU A 217 -30.23 11.05 2.03
C GLU A 217 -29.94 9.55 1.79
N LEU A 218 -28.88 9.23 1.07
CA LEU A 218 -28.47 7.84 0.80
C LEU A 218 -27.83 7.15 2.00
N LEU A 219 -26.97 7.86 2.73
CA LEU A 219 -26.13 7.27 3.77
C LEU A 219 -26.71 7.41 5.18
N ILE A 220 -27.39 8.51 5.51
CA ILE A 220 -27.89 8.74 6.87
C ILE A 220 -28.92 7.67 7.26
N GLY A 221 -28.74 7.10 8.45
CA GLY A 221 -29.57 6.03 9.00
C GLY A 221 -29.17 4.62 8.56
N LYS A 222 -28.26 4.48 7.59
CA LYS A 222 -27.70 3.18 7.18
C LYS A 222 -26.80 2.61 8.26
N THR A 223 -26.74 1.29 8.34
CA THR A 223 -25.90 0.57 9.31
C THR A 223 -24.68 0.01 8.61
N ILE A 224 -23.50 0.17 9.22
CA ILE A 224 -22.27 -0.48 8.74
C ILE A 224 -22.39 -1.98 8.98
N GLN A 225 -22.38 -2.76 7.90
CA GLN A 225 -22.49 -4.22 7.95
C GLN A 225 -21.12 -4.90 7.87
N ASP A 226 -20.21 -4.31 7.11
CA ASP A 226 -18.87 -4.85 6.92
C ASP A 226 -17.88 -3.75 6.52
N VAL A 227 -16.60 -3.98 6.78
CA VAL A 227 -15.49 -3.13 6.35
C VAL A 227 -14.35 -4.03 5.89
N LEU A 228 -13.90 -3.84 4.66
CA LEU A 228 -12.80 -4.60 4.07
C LEU A 228 -11.69 -3.66 3.64
N LEU A 229 -10.45 -4.05 3.92
CA LEU A 229 -9.27 -3.30 3.51
C LEU A 229 -8.34 -4.21 2.71
N PHE A 230 -7.99 -3.82 1.49
CA PHE A 230 -7.00 -4.53 0.68
C PHE A 230 -5.62 -3.91 0.89
N GLU A 231 -4.61 -4.71 1.24
CA GLU A 231 -3.29 -4.19 1.65
C GLU A 231 -2.40 -3.78 0.47
N GLN A 232 -2.52 -4.49 -0.64
CA GLN A 232 -1.64 -4.32 -1.81
C GLN A 232 -2.03 -3.09 -2.62
N CYS A 233 -3.32 -2.95 -2.93
CA CYS A 233 -3.94 -1.71 -3.35
C CYS A 233 -4.73 -1.19 -2.15
N PRO A 234 -4.24 -0.18 -1.41
CA PRO A 234 -4.94 0.36 -0.25
C PRO A 234 -6.30 0.86 -0.69
N PHE A 235 -7.29 -0.02 -0.50
CA PHE A 235 -8.63 0.10 -1.01
C PHE A 235 -9.55 -0.33 0.12
N LEU A 236 -10.26 0.65 0.68
CA LEU A 236 -11.19 0.44 1.78
C LEU A 236 -12.60 0.35 1.20
N ILE A 237 -13.32 -0.71 1.54
CA ILE A 237 -14.72 -0.89 1.20
C ILE A 237 -15.50 -0.87 2.51
N ILE A 238 -16.41 0.08 2.67
CA ILE A 238 -17.34 0.15 3.79
C ILE A 238 -18.73 -0.20 3.27
N GLN A 239 -19.32 -1.28 3.76
CA GLN A 239 -20.68 -1.66 3.43
C GLN A 239 -21.67 -1.02 4.39
N CYS A 240 -22.56 -0.19 3.87
CA CYS A 240 -23.67 0.44 4.59
C CYS A 240 -25.00 -0.13 4.07
N ASP A 241 -25.56 -1.10 4.79
CA ASP A 241 -26.69 -1.94 4.34
C ASP A 241 -26.46 -2.52 2.92
N ASN A 242 -27.17 -2.01 1.92
CA ASN A 242 -27.09 -2.43 0.51
C ASN A 242 -26.17 -1.53 -0.35
N LEU A 243 -25.50 -0.56 0.27
CA LEU A 243 -24.58 0.37 -0.38
C LEU A 243 -23.14 0.04 0.00
N PHE A 244 -22.22 0.36 -0.90
CA PHE A 244 -20.79 0.23 -0.69
C PHE A 244 -20.14 1.58 -0.95
N LEU A 245 -19.34 2.00 0.01
CA LEU A 245 -18.43 3.12 -0.12
C LEU A 245 -17.02 2.57 -0.37
N ASP A 246 -16.56 2.79 -1.59
CA ASP A 246 -15.26 2.39 -2.09
C ASP A 246 -14.32 3.61 -1.97
N VAL A 247 -13.25 3.51 -1.18
CA VAL A 247 -12.27 4.58 -0.94
C VAL A 247 -10.90 4.16 -1.48
N PHE A 248 -10.37 4.92 -2.43
CA PHE A 248 -9.16 4.60 -3.18
C PHE A 248 -7.98 5.43 -2.72
N HIS A 249 -6.88 4.79 -2.37
CA HIS A 249 -5.62 5.52 -2.14
C HIS A 249 -4.99 5.91 -3.48
N ALA A 250 -5.01 7.20 -3.82
CA ALA A 250 -4.56 7.71 -5.12
C ALA A 250 -3.23 8.48 -5.06
N SER A 251 -2.76 8.89 -3.87
CA SER A 251 -1.60 9.75 -3.70
C SER A 251 -0.53 9.12 -2.80
N GLN A 252 0.72 9.19 -3.23
CA GLN A 252 1.85 8.77 -2.41
C GLN A 252 2.19 9.78 -1.29
N TYR A 253 1.56 10.96 -1.26
CA TYR A 253 2.06 12.09 -0.46
C TYR A 253 1.02 12.94 0.27
N PHE A 254 -0.28 12.90 -0.07
CA PHE A 254 -1.23 13.86 0.49
C PHE A 254 -2.64 13.33 0.81
N ASP A 255 -2.94 12.06 0.54
CA ASP A 255 -4.30 11.55 0.71
C ASP A 255 -4.35 10.40 1.73
N GLY A 256 -5.44 10.34 2.49
CA GLY A 256 -5.70 9.29 3.46
C GLY A 256 -7.18 9.15 3.80
N TRP A 257 -7.45 8.19 4.66
CA TRP A 257 -8.70 8.11 5.40
C TRP A 257 -8.35 7.91 6.86
N THR A 258 -9.20 8.43 7.74
CA THR A 258 -9.05 8.30 9.18
C THR A 258 -10.35 7.78 9.74
N VAL A 259 -10.23 6.80 10.62
CA VAL A 259 -11.36 6.29 11.38
C VAL A 259 -11.11 6.58 12.86
N THR A 260 -12.11 7.13 13.52
CA THR A 260 -12.08 7.50 14.94
C THR A 260 -13.20 6.82 15.72
N ASP A 261 -12.97 6.60 17.01
CA ASP A 261 -13.97 6.20 18.02
C ASP A 261 -14.02 7.25 19.16
N GLU A 262 -15.02 7.17 20.04
CA GLU A 262 -15.19 7.99 21.25
C GLU A 262 -13.99 7.92 22.21
N ASP A 263 -13.25 6.81 22.19
CA ASP A 263 -12.06 6.56 23.03
C ASP A 263 -10.73 6.95 22.34
N ASP A 264 -10.75 7.81 21.32
CA ASP A 264 -9.54 8.26 20.60
C ASP A 264 -8.73 7.12 19.95
N VAL A 265 -9.38 6.03 19.54
CA VAL A 265 -8.75 5.02 18.67
C VAL A 265 -8.66 5.62 17.27
N TYR A 266 -7.44 5.94 16.85
CA TYR A 266 -7.14 6.40 15.50
C TYR A 266 -6.58 5.25 14.69
N MET A 267 -7.25 4.94 13.59
CA MET A 267 -6.60 4.23 12.52
C MET A 267 -6.64 5.11 11.29
N PHE A 268 -5.48 5.36 10.70
CA PHE A 268 -5.38 6.21 9.54
C PHE A 268 -4.48 5.60 8.49
N SER A 269 -4.91 5.76 7.24
CA SER A 269 -4.09 5.46 6.09
C SER A 269 -3.09 6.60 5.89
N MET A 270 -1.83 6.33 6.19
CA MET A 270 -0.69 7.19 5.87
C MET A 270 -0.45 7.28 4.37
N HIS A 271 0.38 8.25 3.99
CA HIS A 271 0.92 8.43 2.65
C HIS A 271 1.43 7.11 2.05
N GLY A 272 1.08 6.83 0.79
CA GLY A 272 1.40 5.57 0.12
C GLY A 272 0.56 4.37 0.57
N GLY A 273 -0.45 4.60 1.42
CA GLY A 273 -1.44 3.62 1.85
C GLY A 273 -0.95 2.59 2.86
N ASN A 274 0.08 2.95 3.61
CA ASN A 274 0.44 2.24 4.84
C ASN A 274 -0.58 2.59 5.92
N ILE A 275 -0.91 1.65 6.80
CA ILE A 275 -1.87 1.86 7.88
C ILE A 275 -1.10 2.04 9.19
N ALA A 276 -1.48 3.04 9.98
CA ALA A 276 -0.92 3.36 11.29
C ALA A 276 -2.01 3.44 12.36
#